data_AF-A0A926AGV7-F1
#
_entry.id   AF-A0A926AGV7-F1
#
_cell.length_a   1.000
_cell.length_b   1.000
_cell.length_c   1.000
_cell.angle_alpha   90.00
_cell.angle_beta   90.00
_cell.angle_gamma   90.00
#
_symmetry.space_group_name_H-M   'P 1'
#
loop_
_entity.id
_entity.type
_entity.pdbx_description
1 polymer ?
#
loop_
_entity_poly.entity_id
_entity_poly.type
_entity_poly.pdbx_seq_one_letter_code
_entity_poly.pdbx_strand_id
1 'polypeptide(L)'
;MQSPAHIVGEVSERLKRIRYRSEAVRALLPPTGEDALREGVQALVEECERSQTETLELLLHTSITSPDPRRILTPREREVALLLVEGKTNRQIAEQLFVSEKTAKTHVSSIIRKLSAGGRSGVAQLLKPSGGSSTPSM
;
A
#
# COMPACT_ATOMS: atom_id res chain seq x y z
N MET A 1 3.42 -12.30 -9.97
CA MET A 1 3.48 -11.17 -9.02
C MET A 1 4.76 -10.42 -9.30
N GLN A 2 4.69 -9.19 -9.83
CA GLN A 2 5.91 -8.40 -10.07
C GLN A 2 6.43 -7.88 -8.72
N SER A 3 7.75 -7.96 -8.51
CA SER A 3 8.40 -7.50 -7.28
C SER A 3 8.29 -5.97 -7.13
N PRO A 4 8.18 -5.42 -5.91
CA PRO A 4 8.25 -3.97 -5.69
C PRO A 4 9.47 -3.30 -6.34
N ALA A 5 10.60 -4.02 -6.43
CA ALA A 5 11.80 -3.55 -7.12
C ALA A 5 11.60 -3.40 -8.65
N HIS A 6 10.74 -4.24 -9.24
CA HIS A 6 10.39 -4.17 -10.67
C HIS A 6 9.57 -2.92 -10.98
N ILE A 7 8.61 -2.58 -10.11
CA ILE A 7 7.75 -1.39 -10.27
C ILE A 7 8.57 -0.11 -10.14
N VAL A 8 9.45 -0.02 -9.13
CA VAL A 8 10.35 1.13 -8.96
C VAL A 8 11.27 1.28 -10.18
N GLY A 9 11.81 0.17 -10.70
CA GLY A 9 12.61 0.16 -11.91
C GLY A 9 11.86 0.68 -13.12
N GLU A 10 10.62 0.23 -13.32
CA GLU A 10 9.79 0.63 -14.46
C GLU A 10 9.42 2.12 -14.43
N VAL A 11 9.06 2.65 -13.26
CA VAL A 11 8.80 4.08 -13.06
C VAL A 11 10.07 4.92 -13.28
N SER A 12 11.22 4.45 -12.78
CA SER A 12 12.50 5.16 -12.98
C SER A 12 12.89 5.25 -14.46
N GLU A 13 12.72 4.17 -15.23
CA GLU A 13 13.02 4.17 -16.66
C GLU A 13 12.06 5.05 -17.47
N ARG A 14 10.78 5.12 -17.07
CA ARG A 14 9.82 6.05 -17.67
C ARG A 14 10.17 7.51 -17.40
N LEU A 15 10.54 7.86 -16.16
CA LEU A 15 11.00 9.21 -15.80
C LEU A 15 12.27 9.60 -16.57
N LYS A 16 13.21 8.66 -16.78
CA LYS A 16 14.40 8.90 -17.61
C LYS A 16 14.02 9.19 -19.06
N ARG A 17 13.07 8.45 -19.64
CA ARG A 17 12.59 8.71 -21.01
C ARG A 17 11.93 10.07 -21.15
N ILE A 18 11.10 10.47 -20.19
CA ILE A 18 10.46 11.79 -20.18
C ILE A 18 11.53 12.89 -20.12
N ARG A 19 12.50 12.76 -19.21
CA ARG A 19 13.61 13.73 -19.09
C ARG A 19 14.40 13.82 -20.39
N TYR A 20 14.83 12.68 -20.93
CA TYR A 20 15.62 12.63 -22.16
C TYR A 20 14.87 13.28 -23.35
N ARG A 21 13.57 12.99 -23.49
CA ARG A 21 12.76 13.59 -24.55
C ARG A 21 12.50 15.07 -24.32
N SER A 22 12.34 15.52 -23.08
CA SER A 22 12.21 16.95 -22.75
C SER A 22 13.50 17.73 -23.06
N GLU A 23 14.67 17.12 -22.82
CA GLU A 23 15.97 17.69 -23.17
C GLU A 23 16.15 17.73 -24.69
N ALA A 24 15.68 16.71 -25.41
CA ALA A 24 15.68 16.69 -26.87
C ALA A 24 14.77 17.79 -27.46
N VAL A 25 13.58 18.00 -26.91
CA VAL A 25 12.68 19.10 -27.30
C VAL A 25 13.34 20.45 -27.02
N ARG A 26 14.01 20.62 -25.87
CA ARG A 26 14.79 21.83 -25.55
C ARG A 26 15.92 22.09 -26.55
N ALA A 27 16.59 21.04 -27.01
CA ALA A 27 17.68 21.13 -27.97
C ALA A 27 17.19 21.40 -29.41
N LEU A 28 15.96 20.99 -29.74
CA LEU A 28 15.34 21.20 -31.04
C LEU A 28 14.59 22.53 -31.17
N LEU A 29 14.38 23.26 -30.08
CA LEU A 29 13.76 24.60 -30.11
C LEU A 29 14.76 25.60 -30.73
N PRO A 30 14.53 26.10 -31.96
CA PRO A 30 15.29 27.25 -32.45
C PRO A 30 14.98 28.47 -31.58
N PRO A 31 15.89 29.46 -31.49
CA PRO A 31 15.55 30.73 -30.89
C PRO A 31 14.42 31.36 -31.73
N THR A 32 13.22 31.38 -31.15
CA THR A 32 12.05 32.17 -31.51
C THR A 32 11.18 31.78 -32.71
N GLY A 33 9.92 31.56 -32.36
CA GLY A 33 8.66 31.75 -33.08
C GLY A 33 7.55 31.35 -32.09
N GLU A 34 6.58 32.22 -31.77
CA GLU A 34 5.54 31.94 -30.76
C GLU A 34 4.84 30.58 -30.99
N ASP A 35 4.70 30.17 -32.25
CA ASP A 35 4.07 28.91 -32.64
C ASP A 35 4.92 27.68 -32.29
N ALA A 36 6.24 27.73 -32.47
CA ALA A 36 7.14 26.63 -32.12
C ALA A 36 7.22 26.45 -30.58
N LEU A 37 7.16 27.55 -29.84
CA LEU A 37 7.05 27.53 -28.38
C LEU A 37 5.70 26.95 -27.94
N ARG A 38 4.60 27.36 -28.57
CA ARG A 38 3.25 26.87 -28.28
C ARG A 38 3.13 25.37 -28.55
N GLU A 39 3.64 24.90 -29.67
CA GLU A 39 3.66 23.48 -30.06
C GLU A 39 4.52 22.66 -29.09
N GLY A 40 5.70 23.18 -28.71
CA GLY A 40 6.57 22.53 -27.72
C GLY A 40 5.91 22.43 -26.33
N VAL A 41 5.23 23.49 -25.86
CA VAL A 41 4.47 23.46 -24.60
C VAL A 41 3.30 22.49 -24.69
N GLN A 42 2.57 22.47 -25.81
CA GLN A 42 1.43 21.57 -25.99
C GLN A 42 1.86 20.09 -26.00
N ALA A 43 2.97 19.76 -26.66
CA ALA A 43 3.56 18.43 -26.62
C ALA A 43 3.99 18.01 -25.21
N LEU A 44 4.52 18.94 -24.40
CA LEU A 44 4.85 18.68 -22.99
C LEU A 44 3.62 18.45 -22.12
N VAL A 45 2.52 19.20 -22.35
CA VAL A 45 1.26 19.02 -21.64
C VAL A 45 0.67 17.64 -21.94
N GLU A 46 0.58 17.26 -23.21
CA GLU A 46 0.07 15.94 -23.60
C GLU A 46 0.90 14.79 -23.00
N GLU A 47 2.23 14.94 -22.97
CA GLU A 47 3.10 13.93 -22.38
C GLU A 47 2.94 13.87 -20.86
N CYS A 48 2.73 15.01 -20.20
CA CYS A 48 2.45 15.07 -18.77
C CYS A 48 1.13 14.36 -18.44
N GLU A 49 0.07 14.60 -19.23
CA GLU A 49 -1.24 13.96 -19.06
C GLU A 49 -1.19 12.45 -19.29
N ARG A 50 -0.48 11.98 -20.33
CA ARG A 50 -0.25 10.54 -20.56
C ARG A 50 0.49 9.91 -19.37
N SER A 51 1.55 10.56 -18.90
CA SER A 51 2.35 10.07 -17.78
C SER A 51 1.57 10.04 -16.45
N GLN A 52 0.71 11.04 -16.21
CA GLN A 52 -0.18 11.08 -15.05
C GLN A 52 -1.18 9.93 -15.10
N THR A 53 -1.77 9.66 -16.26
CA THR A 53 -2.75 8.58 -16.44
C THR A 53 -2.13 7.21 -16.17
N GLU A 54 -0.96 6.92 -16.75
CA GLU A 54 -0.25 5.65 -16.51
C GLU A 54 0.17 5.49 -15.04
N THR A 55 0.61 6.57 -14.40
CA THR A 55 0.99 6.54 -12.98
C THR A 55 -0.23 6.28 -12.10
N LEU A 56 -1.36 6.92 -12.41
CA LEU A 56 -2.63 6.71 -11.70
C LEU A 56 -3.11 5.27 -11.86
N GLU A 57 -3.04 4.70 -13.07
CA GLU A 57 -3.35 3.30 -13.29
C GLU A 57 -2.44 2.39 -12.45
N LEU A 58 -1.13 2.57 -12.49
CA LEU A 58 -0.19 1.75 -11.69
C LEU A 58 -0.46 1.85 -10.18
N LEU A 59 -0.78 3.05 -9.69
CA LEU A 59 -1.15 3.28 -8.30
C LEU A 59 -2.49 2.60 -7.94
N LEU A 60 -3.49 2.65 -8.82
CA LEU A 60 -4.77 1.97 -8.60
C LEU A 60 -4.60 0.44 -8.58
N HIS A 61 -3.80 -0.12 -9.48
CA HIS A 61 -3.51 -1.56 -9.51
C HIS A 61 -2.67 -2.00 -8.29
N THR A 62 -1.82 -1.13 -7.75
CA THR A 62 -1.09 -1.37 -6.49
C THR A 62 -2.00 -1.23 -5.26
N SER A 63 -2.89 -0.23 -5.24
CA SER A 63 -3.74 0.09 -4.09
C SER A 63 -4.85 -0.93 -3.83
N ILE A 64 -5.22 -1.72 -4.85
CA ILE A 64 -6.21 -2.80 -4.71
C ILE A 64 -5.59 -4.07 -4.08
N THR A 65 -4.27 -4.09 -3.85
CA THR A 65 -3.58 -5.31 -3.40
C THR A 65 -2.69 -5.07 -2.18
N SER A 66 -3.16 -4.33 -1.16
CA SER A 66 -2.69 -4.64 0.20
C SER A 66 -3.41 -5.93 0.61
N PRO A 67 -2.76 -7.11 0.60
CA PRO A 67 -3.44 -8.35 0.94
C PRO A 67 -3.98 -8.19 2.36
N ASP A 68 -5.30 -8.22 2.51
CA ASP A 68 -5.95 -8.10 3.81
C ASP A 68 -5.24 -9.06 4.78
N PRO A 69 -4.56 -8.58 5.83
CA PRO A 69 -3.78 -9.41 6.73
C PRO A 69 -4.63 -10.51 7.37
N ARG A 70 -5.96 -10.34 7.42
CA ARG A 70 -6.91 -11.36 7.88
C ARG A 70 -6.94 -12.59 6.96
N ARG A 71 -6.65 -12.44 5.66
CA ARG A 71 -6.63 -13.54 4.68
C ARG A 71 -5.52 -14.56 4.96
N ILE A 72 -4.44 -14.17 5.64
CA ILE A 72 -3.31 -15.05 6.01
C ILE A 72 -3.66 -15.97 7.20
N LEU A 73 -4.62 -15.54 8.02
CA LEU A 73 -5.03 -16.28 9.22
C LEU A 73 -6.03 -17.39 8.88
N THR A 74 -5.91 -18.53 9.57
CA THR A 74 -6.94 -19.57 9.56
C THR A 74 -8.23 -19.05 10.22
N PRO A 75 -9.40 -19.69 10.00
CA PRO A 75 -10.66 -19.26 10.62
C PRO A 75 -10.54 -19.11 12.14
N ARG A 76 -9.91 -20.08 12.81
CA ARG A 76 -9.71 -20.05 14.26
C ARG A 76 -8.75 -18.95 14.71
N GLU A 77 -7.71 -18.69 13.94
CA GLU A 77 -6.78 -17.58 14.21
C GLU A 77 -7.45 -16.22 14.04
N ARG A 78 -8.42 -16.09 13.13
CA ARG A 78 -9.22 -14.86 12.98
C ARG A 78 -10.06 -14.59 14.23
N GLU A 79 -10.75 -15.61 14.75
CA GLU A 79 -11.51 -15.50 16.00
C GLU A 79 -10.62 -15.04 17.16
N VAL A 80 -9.46 -15.67 17.34
CA VAL A 80 -8.48 -15.27 18.36
C VAL A 80 -7.97 -13.85 18.12
N ALA A 81 -7.70 -13.47 16.86
CA ALA A 81 -7.20 -12.14 16.51
C ALA A 81 -8.23 -11.03 16.78
N LEU A 82 -9.52 -11.29 16.57
CA LEU A 82 -10.60 -10.35 16.90
C LEU A 82 -10.63 -10.04 18.40
N LEU A 83 -10.65 -11.08 19.23
CA LEU A 83 -10.61 -10.92 20.69
C LEU A 83 -9.30 -10.28 21.17
N LEU A 84 -8.20 -10.52 20.45
CA LEU A 84 -6.93 -9.88 20.71
C LEU A 84 -7.01 -8.36 20.48
N VAL A 85 -7.61 -7.94 19.37
CA VAL A 85 -7.83 -6.52 18.99
C VAL A 85 -8.74 -5.82 20.02
N GLU A 86 -9.72 -6.52 20.59
CA GLU A 86 -10.56 -6.04 21.69
C GLU A 86 -9.83 -5.91 23.04
N GLY A 87 -8.56 -6.30 23.12
CA GLY A 87 -7.75 -6.21 24.34
C GLY A 87 -7.89 -7.39 25.31
N LYS A 88 -8.54 -8.49 24.92
CA LYS A 88 -8.76 -9.67 25.80
C LYS A 88 -7.47 -10.42 26.12
N THR A 89 -7.23 -10.75 27.39
CA THR A 89 -6.07 -11.57 27.79
C THR A 89 -6.15 -13.00 27.24
N ASN A 90 -5.04 -13.74 27.22
CA ASN A 90 -5.04 -15.14 26.75
C ASN A 90 -6.03 -16.02 27.55
N ARG A 91 -6.19 -15.74 28.84
CA ARG A 91 -7.17 -16.39 29.71
C ARG A 91 -8.60 -16.08 29.26
N GLN A 92 -8.93 -14.81 29.02
CA GLN A 92 -10.27 -14.42 28.55
C GLN A 92 -10.59 -14.98 27.16
N ILE A 93 -9.60 -15.01 26.26
CA ILE A 93 -9.71 -15.64 24.94
C ILE A 93 -9.99 -17.14 25.09
N ALA A 94 -9.27 -17.80 26.00
CA ALA A 94 -9.44 -19.21 26.29
C ALA A 94 -10.85 -19.53 26.83
N GLU A 95 -11.35 -18.71 27.75
CA GLU A 95 -12.70 -18.82 28.31
C GLU A 95 -13.77 -18.65 27.21
N GLN A 96 -13.68 -17.61 26.37
CA GLN A 96 -14.68 -17.35 25.32
C GLN A 96 -14.68 -18.38 24.20
N LEU A 97 -13.50 -18.96 23.90
CA LEU A 97 -13.35 -19.92 22.82
C LEU A 97 -13.37 -21.38 23.28
N PHE A 98 -13.60 -21.62 24.58
CA PHE A 98 -13.63 -22.95 25.22
C PHE A 98 -12.37 -23.78 24.96
N VAL A 99 -11.19 -23.17 25.15
CA VAL A 99 -9.88 -23.82 25.03
C VAL A 99 -9.02 -23.58 26.27
N SER A 100 -7.86 -24.24 26.38
CA SER A 100 -6.91 -23.93 27.45
C SER A 100 -6.19 -22.59 27.20
N GLU A 101 -5.74 -21.93 28.27
CA GLU A 101 -4.91 -20.72 28.16
C GLU A 101 -3.61 -20.98 27.37
N LYS A 102 -3.03 -22.17 27.52
CA LYS A 102 -1.87 -22.61 26.74
C LYS A 102 -2.18 -22.66 25.24
N THR A 103 -3.34 -23.17 24.86
CA THR A 103 -3.81 -23.21 23.46
C THR A 103 -4.02 -21.80 22.91
N ALA A 104 -4.65 -20.91 23.68
CA ALA A 104 -4.81 -19.51 23.30
C ALA A 104 -3.44 -18.82 23.07
N LYS A 105 -2.47 -19.04 23.96
CA LYS A 105 -1.09 -18.53 23.81
C LYS A 105 -0.44 -19.03 22.51
N THR A 106 -0.60 -20.30 22.17
CA THR A 106 -0.07 -20.88 20.92
C THR A 106 -0.69 -20.22 19.68
N HIS A 107 -2.00 -19.97 19.69
CA HIS A 107 -2.66 -19.25 18.60
C HIS A 107 -2.14 -17.81 18.50
N VAL A 108 -2.03 -17.08 19.61
CA VAL A 108 -1.50 -15.70 19.63
C VAL A 108 -0.06 -15.63 19.08
N SER A 109 0.82 -16.54 19.49
CA SER A 109 2.19 -16.61 18.94
C SER A 109 2.20 -16.91 17.44
N SER A 110 1.33 -17.82 16.99
CA SER A 110 1.19 -18.14 15.56
C SER A 110 0.71 -16.94 14.75
N ILE A 111 -0.24 -16.17 15.27
CA ILE A 111 -0.76 -14.94 14.65
C ILE A 111 0.34 -13.88 14.54
N ILE A 112 1.07 -13.62 15.64
CA ILE A 112 2.18 -12.65 15.65
C ILE A 112 3.23 -13.02 14.58
N ARG A 113 3.59 -14.30 14.48
CA ARG A 113 4.52 -14.81 13.48
C ARG A 113 3.98 -14.66 12.05
N LYS A 114 2.72 -15.05 11.82
CA LYS A 114 2.08 -14.99 10.50
C LYS A 114 1.91 -13.56 9.99
N LEU A 115 1.64 -12.62 10.89
CA LEU A 115 1.50 -11.20 10.56
C LEU A 115 2.81 -10.43 10.64
N SER A 116 3.93 -11.10 10.98
CA SER A 116 5.23 -10.45 11.22
C SER A 116 5.13 -9.23 12.16
N ALA A 117 4.23 -9.31 13.14
CA ALA A 117 3.96 -8.20 14.04
C ALA A 117 5.03 -8.12 15.14
N GLY A 118 5.36 -6.90 15.59
CA GLY A 118 6.25 -6.66 16.74
C GLY A 118 5.65 -7.03 18.11
N GLY A 119 4.73 -7.99 18.14
CA GLY A 119 3.97 -8.40 19.32
C GLY A 119 2.49 -8.06 19.23
N ARG A 120 1.80 -8.20 20.36
CA ARG A 120 0.34 -8.09 20.46
C ARG A 120 -0.19 -6.73 20.00
N SER A 121 0.47 -5.63 20.42
CA SER A 121 0.09 -4.29 19.98
C SER A 121 0.23 -4.12 18.47
N GLY A 122 1.29 -4.69 17.87
CA GLY A 122 1.49 -4.70 16.42
C GLY A 122 0.37 -5.43 15.67
N VAL A 123 -0.10 -6.57 16.19
CA VAL A 123 -1.27 -7.27 15.62
C VAL A 123 -2.51 -6.37 15.65
N ALA A 124 -2.76 -5.69 16.77
CA ALA A 124 -3.90 -4.79 16.88
C ALA A 124 -3.83 -3.61 15.89
N GLN A 125 -2.64 -3.05 15.67
CA GLN A 125 -2.44 -1.97 14.70
C GLN A 125 -2.67 -2.44 13.26
N LEU A 126 -2.16 -3.63 12.89
CA LEU A 126 -2.28 -4.19 11.54
C LEU A 126 -3.72 -4.59 11.18
N LEU A 127 -4.53 -4.97 12.16
CA LEU A 127 -5.90 -5.47 11.93
C LEU A 127 -6.98 -4.40 12.08
N LYS A 128 -6.64 -3.22 12.61
CA LYS A 128 -7.52 -2.04 12.60
C LYS A 128 -7.72 -1.59 11.14
N PRO A 129 -8.95 -1.26 10.72
CA PRO A 129 -9.19 -0.77 9.37
C PRO A 129 -8.45 0.56 9.15
N SER A 130 -7.50 0.56 8.22
CA SER A 130 -6.77 1.74 7.78
C SER A 130 -7.64 2.56 6.82
N GLY A 131 -8.45 3.49 7.35
CA GLY A 131 -9.03 4.59 6.57
C GLY A 131 -10.54 4.81 6.75
N GLY A 132 -10.90 5.92 7.42
CA GLY A 132 -12.27 6.44 7.46
C GLY A 132 -12.62 7.33 8.67
N SER A 133 -11.96 8.49 8.79
CA SER A 133 -12.38 9.75 9.47
C SER A 133 -13.04 9.74 10.87
N SER A 134 -12.40 10.51 11.77
CA SER A 134 -12.98 11.46 12.73
C SER A 134 -12.73 11.18 14.22
N THR A 135 -11.71 11.86 14.75
CA THR A 135 -11.91 12.71 15.95
C THR A 135 -12.31 14.10 15.42
N PRO A 136 -13.16 14.90 16.10
CA PRO A 136 -13.06 15.17 17.53
C PRO A 136 -14.38 15.27 18.35
N SER A 137 -14.17 15.27 19.67
CA SER A 137 -14.99 15.85 20.75
C SER A 137 -16.36 15.28 21.12
N MET A 138 -16.49 14.93 22.40
CA MET A 138 -17.35 15.66 23.35
C MET A 138 -16.54 16.00 24.60
#